data_AF-A0A1B9DAF6-F1
#
_entry.id   AF-A0A1B9DAF6-F1
#
_cell.length_a   1.000
_cell.length_b   1.000
_cell.length_c   1.000
_cell.angle_alpha   90.00
_cell.angle_beta   90.00
_cell.angle_gamma   90.00
#
_symmetry.space_group_name_H-M   'P 1'
#
loop_
_entity.id
_entity.type
_entity.pdbx_description
1 polymer ?
#
loop_
_entity_poly.entity_id
_entity_poly.type
_entity_poly.pdbx_seq_one_letter_code
_entity_poly.pdbx_strand_id
1 'polypeptide(L)'
;MVGAVSVHSSLEECLRAFAEERLDSDEVITDAVLVIGAQHFDDDGDRCGRVFALPYHGSQPYYITLGLMDAARHLIENQLYASDTDD
;
A
#
# COMPACT_ATOMS: atom_id res chain seq x y z
N MET A 1 27.64 -13.25 2.39
CA MET A 1 26.83 -12.36 1.54
C MET A 1 25.41 -12.92 1.50
N VAL A 2 24.48 -12.29 2.23
CA VAL A 2 23.06 -12.55 1.99
C VAL A 2 22.76 -11.86 0.66
N GLY A 3 22.47 -12.63 -0.39
CA GLY A 3 22.07 -12.05 -1.67
C GLY A 3 20.87 -11.14 -1.42
N ALA A 4 20.93 -9.90 -1.89
CA ALA A 4 19.86 -8.95 -1.68
C ALA A 4 18.57 -9.50 -2.32
N VAL A 5 17.65 -10.01 -1.50
CA VAL A 5 16.32 -10.39 -1.95
C VAL A 5 15.60 -9.10 -2.33
N SER A 6 15.14 -9.02 -3.58
CA SER A 6 14.38 -7.86 -4.03
C SER A 6 13.01 -7.88 -3.36
N VAL A 7 12.50 -6.73 -2.92
CA VAL A 7 11.15 -6.64 -2.35
C VAL A 7 10.09 -7.08 -3.37
N HIS A 8 10.37 -6.95 -4.68
CA HIS A 8 9.52 -7.50 -5.73
C HIS A 8 9.43 -9.03 -5.69
N SER A 9 10.55 -9.75 -5.53
CA SER A 9 10.50 -11.22 -5.45
C SER A 9 9.69 -11.69 -4.23
N SER A 10 9.75 -10.96 -3.11
CA SER A 10 8.92 -11.27 -1.94
C SER A 10 7.43 -11.06 -2.19
N LEU A 11 7.05 -10.05 -2.99
CA LEU A 11 5.66 -9.86 -3.41
C LEU A 11 5.19 -11.03 -4.29
N GLU A 12 5.98 -11.43 -5.28
CA GLU A 12 5.63 -12.53 -6.18
C GLU A 12 5.44 -13.86 -5.43
N GLU A 13 6.33 -14.14 -4.47
CA GLU A 13 6.21 -15.31 -3.58
C GLU A 13 4.94 -15.26 -2.73
N CYS A 14 4.62 -14.09 -2.17
CA CYS A 14 3.39 -13.88 -1.40
C CYS A 14 2.14 -14.13 -2.25
N LEU A 15 2.11 -13.61 -3.47
CA LEU A 15 0.97 -13.79 -4.38
C LEU A 15 0.79 -15.23 -4.81
N ARG A 16 1.88 -15.96 -5.02
CA ARG A 16 1.82 -17.40 -5.32
C ARG A 16 1.20 -18.19 -4.17
N ALA A 17 1.69 -17.96 -2.95
CA ALA A 17 1.15 -18.63 -1.77
C ALA A 17 -0.33 -18.27 -1.54
N PHE A 18 -0.70 -17.00 -1.74
CA PHE A 18 -2.10 -16.56 -1.65
C PHE A 18 -2.98 -17.26 -2.68
N ALA A 19 -2.55 -17.35 -3.93
CA ALA A 19 -3.29 -18.03 -4.98
C ALA A 19 -3.52 -19.51 -4.64
N GLU A 20 -2.49 -20.21 -4.17
CA GLU A 20 -2.58 -21.61 -3.74
C GLU A 20 -3.56 -21.83 -2.57
N GLU A 21 -3.68 -20.88 -1.65
CA GLU A 21 -4.54 -20.99 -0.48
C GLU A 21 -6.00 -20.56 -0.74
N ARG A 22 -6.21 -19.58 -1.63
CA ARG A 22 -7.47 -18.82 -1.69
C ARG A 22 -8.18 -18.82 -3.03
N LEU A 23 -7.52 -19.25 -4.09
CA LEU A 23 -8.08 -19.21 -5.44
C LEU A 23 -8.28 -20.63 -5.97
N ASP A 24 -9.27 -20.78 -6.84
CA ASP A 24 -9.44 -22.01 -7.60
C ASP A 24 -8.34 -22.15 -8.66
N SER A 25 -8.08 -23.39 -9.10
CA SER A 25 -6.95 -23.70 -10.00
C SER A 25 -7.00 -23.01 -11.38
N ASP A 26 -8.16 -22.47 -11.77
CA ASP A 26 -8.38 -21.72 -13.01
C ASP A 26 -8.43 -20.20 -12.81
N GLU A 27 -8.33 -19.73 -11.56
CA GLU A 27 -8.29 -18.30 -11.23
C GLU A 27 -6.85 -17.77 -11.24
N VAL A 28 -6.68 -16.52 -11.71
CA VAL A 28 -5.36 -15.88 -11.84
C VAL A 28 -5.40 -14.47 -11.27
N ILE A 29 -4.39 -14.12 -10.48
CA ILE A 29 -4.20 -12.75 -9.99
C ILE A 29 -3.74 -11.87 -11.14
N THR A 30 -4.57 -10.91 -11.54
CA THR A 30 -4.25 -9.95 -12.62
C THR A 30 -3.57 -8.69 -12.12
N ASP A 31 -3.95 -8.19 -10.93
CA ASP A 31 -3.45 -6.96 -10.33
C ASP A 31 -3.26 -7.12 -8.82
N ALA A 32 -2.12 -6.69 -8.31
CA ALA A 32 -1.83 -6.67 -6.88
C ALA A 32 -0.84 -5.56 -6.51
N VAL A 33 -0.81 -5.20 -5.24
CA VAL A 33 0.10 -4.19 -4.69
C VAL A 33 0.45 -4.55 -3.24
N LEU A 34 1.74 -4.46 -2.91
CA LEU A 34 2.21 -4.57 -1.55
C LEU A 34 2.34 -3.16 -0.94
N VAL A 35 1.60 -2.90 0.13
CA VAL A 35 1.71 -1.67 0.90
C VAL A 35 2.47 -1.96 2.19
N ILE A 36 3.62 -1.30 2.37
CA ILE A 36 4.47 -1.48 3.55
C ILE A 36 4.54 -0.15 4.29
N GLY A 37 4.04 -0.13 5.53
CA GLY A 37 4.33 0.92 6.49
C GLY A 37 5.50 0.51 7.37
N ALA A 38 6.53 1.34 7.46
CA ALA A 38 7.69 1.09 8.31
C ALA A 38 8.01 2.31 9.18
N GLN A 39 8.29 2.07 10.46
CA GLN A 39 8.92 3.05 11.33
C GLN A 39 10.42 2.76 11.43
N HIS A 40 11.22 3.81 11.42
CA HIS A 40 12.67 3.77 11.60
C HIS A 40 13.09 4.97 12.43
N PHE A 41 14.23 4.87 13.08
CA PHE A 41 14.91 6.03 13.62
C PHE A 41 15.80 6.61 12.53
N ASP A 42 15.83 7.93 12.40
CA ASP A 42 16.85 8.59 11.58
C ASP A 42 18.15 8.77 12.36
N ASP A 43 19.12 9.43 11.73
CA ASP A 43 20.46 9.63 12.28
C ASP A 43 20.46 10.56 13.52
N ASP A 44 19.40 11.36 13.70
CA ASP A 44 19.22 12.24 14.86
C ASP A 44 18.48 11.52 16.01
N GLY A 45 18.04 10.29 15.79
CA GLY A 45 17.30 9.48 16.76
C GLY A 45 15.80 9.78 16.79
N ASP A 46 15.31 10.59 15.84
CA ASP A 46 13.89 10.90 15.72
C ASP A 46 13.15 9.73 15.08
N ARG A 47 11.93 9.47 15.56
CA ARG A 47 11.09 8.39 15.03
C ARG A 47 10.42 8.86 13.74
N CYS A 48 10.89 8.32 12.62
CA CYS A 48 10.36 8.58 11.30
C CYS A 48 9.48 7.42 10.78
N GLY A 49 8.47 7.74 9.98
CA GLY A 49 7.61 6.78 9.30
C GLY A 49 7.74 6.89 7.78
N ARG A 50 7.69 5.77 7.06
CA ARG A 50 7.56 5.74 5.60
C ARG A 50 6.51 4.72 5.19
N VAL A 51 5.80 5.03 4.11
CA VAL A 51 4.88 4.09 3.45
C VAL A 51 5.37 3.90 2.02
N PHE A 52 5.50 2.65 1.59
CA PHE A 52 5.86 2.26 0.23
C PHE A 52 4.72 1.47 -0.39
N ALA A 53 4.43 1.73 -1.67
CA ALA A 53 3.53 0.94 -2.49
C ALA A 53 4.31 0.28 -3.62
N LEU A 54 4.22 -1.04 -3.74
CA LEU A 54 4.96 -1.84 -4.71
C LEU A 54 3.96 -2.64 -5.56
N PRO A 55 3.65 -2.19 -6.79
CA PRO A 55 2.72 -2.90 -7.66
C PRO A 55 3.35 -4.19 -8.19
N TYR A 56 2.53 -5.23 -8.37
CA TYR A 56 2.93 -6.52 -8.97
C TYR A 56 3.45 -6.33 -10.40
N HIS A 57 2.86 -5.41 -11.16
CA HIS A 57 3.34 -4.97 -12.46
C HIS A 57 3.19 -3.46 -12.66
N GLY A 58 4.27 -2.79 -13.07
CA GLY A 58 4.22 -1.42 -13.60
C GLY A 58 3.59 -0.39 -12.65
N SER A 59 2.39 0.11 -12.98
CA SER A 59 1.70 1.17 -12.24
C SER A 59 0.86 0.64 -11.07
N GLN A 60 0.57 1.53 -10.13
CA GLN A 60 -0.32 1.26 -8.99
C GLN A 60 -1.73 0.84 -9.48
N PRO A 61 -2.34 -0.23 -8.92
CA PRO A 61 -3.68 -0.64 -9.27
C PRO A 61 -4.71 0.46 -9.05
N TYR A 62 -5.67 0.58 -9.97
CA TYR A 62 -6.65 1.68 -9.99
C TYR A 62 -7.46 1.79 -8.69
N TYR A 63 -7.80 0.66 -8.05
CA TYR A 63 -8.56 0.67 -6.80
C TYR A 63 -7.81 1.31 -5.63
N ILE A 64 -6.47 1.22 -5.58
CA ILE A 64 -5.70 1.95 -4.56
C ILE A 64 -5.74 3.44 -4.85
N THR A 65 -5.52 3.85 -6.10
CA THR A 65 -5.60 5.26 -6.50
C THR A 65 -6.96 5.84 -6.15
N LEU A 66 -8.04 5.13 -6.48
CA LEU A 66 -9.40 5.53 -6.12
C LEU A 66 -9.59 5.64 -4.60
N GLY A 67 -9.14 4.66 -3.83
CA GLY A 67 -9.24 4.69 -2.36
C GLY A 67 -8.48 5.87 -1.75
N LEU A 68 -7.30 6.20 -2.27
CA LEU A 68 -6.52 7.37 -1.84
C LEU A 68 -7.24 8.68 -2.18
N MET A 69 -7.81 8.78 -3.38
CA MET A 69 -8.61 9.95 -3.77
C MET A 69 -9.87 10.09 -2.91
N ASP A 70 -10.53 8.98 -2.58
CA ASP A 70 -11.70 8.97 -1.71
C ASP A 70 -11.36 9.39 -0.27
N ALA A 71 -10.25 8.90 0.28
CA ALA A 71 -9.78 9.32 1.60
C ALA A 71 -9.42 10.82 1.63
N ALA A 72 -8.76 11.33 0.59
CA ALA A 72 -8.45 12.75 0.46
C ALA A 72 -9.71 13.62 0.38
N ARG A 73 -10.71 13.17 -0.38
CA ARG A 73 -12.02 13.82 -0.46
C ARG A 73 -12.67 13.92 0.92
N HIS A 74 -12.75 12.82 1.67
CA HIS A 74 -13.33 12.83 3.02
C HIS A 74 -12.60 13.78 3.96
N LEU A 75 -11.26 13.88 3.88
CA LEU A 75 -10.50 14.82 4.71
C LEU A 75 -10.85 16.28 4.39
N ILE A 76 -10.96 16.62 3.11
CA ILE A 76 -11.33 17.98 2.68
C ILE A 76 -12.76 18.30 3.12
N GLU A 77 -13.70 17.39 2.90
CA GLU A 77 -15.09 17.56 3.31
C GLU A 77 -15.19 17.73 4.83
N ASN A 78 -14.52 16.88 5.62
CA ASN A 78 -14.53 16.98 7.08
C ASN A 78 -13.84 18.26 7.60
N GLN A 79 -12.82 18.78 6.92
CA GLN A 79 -12.21 20.07 7.27
C GLN A 79 -13.15 21.25 6.99
N LEU A 80 -13.93 21.18 5.91
CA LEU A 80 -14.92 22.21 5.58
C LEU A 80 -16.10 22.19 6.58
N TYR A 81 -16.56 21.02 7.00
CA TYR A 81 -17.61 20.93 8.03
C TYR A 81 -17.13 21.36 9.42
N ALA A 82 -15.86 21.15 9.76
CA ALA A 82 -15.31 21.59 11.03
C ALA A 82 -15.18 23.12 11.12
N SER A 83 -15.00 23.82 9.99
CA SER A 83 -14.96 25.30 9.97
C SER A 83 -16.32 25.97 10.02
N ASP A 84 -17.41 25.25 9.71
CA ASP A 84 -18.77 25.80 9.69
C ASP A 84 -19.51 25.65 11.04
N THR A 85 -18.93 24.93 12.01
CA THR A 85 -19.54 24.71 13.34
C THR A 85 -19.05 25.67 14.44
N ASP A 86 -18.28 26.70 14.09
CA ASP A 86 -17.71 27.70 15.02
C ASP A 86 -18.47 29.05 15.07
N ASP A 87 -19.75 29.09 14.69
CA ASP A 87 -20.65 30.27 14.83
C ASP A 87 -21.69 30.15 15.97
#